data_AF-A0AA92U0P9-F1
#
_entry.id   AF-A0AA92U0P9-F1
#
_cell.length_a   1.000
_cell.length_b   1.000
_cell.length_c   1.000
_cell.angle_alpha   90.00
_cell.angle_beta   90.00
_cell.angle_gamma   90.00
#
_symmetry.space_group_name_H-M   'P 1'
#
loop_
_entity.id
_entity.type
_entity.pdbx_description
1 polymer ?
#
loop_
_entity_poly.entity_id
_entity_poly.type
_entity_poly.pdbx_seq_one_letter_code
_entity_poly.pdbx_strand_id
1 'polypeptide(L)'
;MVWYSKIKGLTEKVIELYPTMSSREIAEITGFAKTTIIRCAAKNHLRHTEETQKKIDEYVRQRRSSGRKSYDYSKLSKKITHTRKMESWRVRSGLEQNTKYKVRITPKRIQNAMYHLMQKYDYFYETVDKTVLYYDSLTRRVKNENYYTEKYGISFILADE
;
A
#
# COMPACT_ATOMS: atom_id res chain seq x y z
N MET A 1 14.94 44.83 4.62
CA MET A 1 13.64 45.40 5.05
C MET A 1 12.48 45.23 4.05
N VAL A 2 12.72 45.02 2.75
CA VAL A 2 11.64 44.96 1.72
C VAL A 2 10.72 43.73 1.81
N TRP A 3 11.25 42.57 2.23
CA TRP A 3 10.47 41.33 2.36
C TRP A 3 9.45 41.37 3.51
N TYR A 4 9.83 41.97 4.64
CA TYR A 4 8.98 42.06 5.84
C TYR A 4 7.79 43.00 5.65
N SER A 5 7.96 44.09 4.90
CA SER A 5 6.88 45.05 4.59
C SER A 5 5.83 44.45 3.65
N LYS A 6 6.25 43.69 2.62
CA LYS A 6 5.32 42.97 1.71
C LYS A 6 4.49 41.90 2.44
N ILE A 7 5.04 41.27 3.48
CA ILE A 7 4.35 40.26 4.29
C ILE A 7 3.31 40.89 5.22
N LYS A 8 3.55 42.11 5.71
CA LYS A 8 2.64 42.79 6.66
C LYS A 8 1.29 43.14 6.03
N GLY A 9 1.28 43.60 4.77
CA GLY A 9 0.04 43.82 4.01
C GLY A 9 -0.63 42.54 3.52
N LEU A 10 0.12 41.42 3.44
CA LEU A 10 -0.45 40.12 3.07
C LEU A 10 -1.31 39.55 4.20
N THR A 11 -0.85 39.66 5.45
CA THR A 11 -1.60 39.16 6.61
C THR A 11 -2.98 39.79 6.73
N GLU A 12 -3.07 41.10 6.55
CA GLU A 12 -4.35 41.84 6.63
C GLU A 12 -5.31 41.41 5.52
N LYS A 13 -4.84 41.35 4.27
CA LYS A 13 -5.63 40.86 3.14
C LYS A 13 -6.09 39.41 3.31
N VAL A 14 -5.25 38.56 3.89
CA VAL A 14 -5.63 37.16 4.17
C VAL A 14 -6.71 37.11 5.24
N ILE A 15 -6.62 37.92 6.31
CA ILE A 15 -7.66 37.97 7.35
C ILE A 15 -9.02 38.39 6.77
N GLU A 16 -9.02 39.37 5.87
CA GLU A 16 -10.24 39.87 5.23
C GLU A 16 -10.86 38.85 4.25
N LEU A 17 -10.04 38.24 3.39
CA LEU A 17 -10.52 37.43 2.26
C LEU A 17 -10.72 35.95 2.60
N TYR A 18 -10.02 35.42 3.59
CA TYR A 18 -10.02 33.99 3.90
C TYR A 18 -11.40 33.42 4.29
N PRO A 19 -12.28 34.12 5.02
CA PRO A 19 -13.59 33.56 5.36
C PRO A 19 -14.45 33.21 4.14
N THR A 20 -14.38 34.01 3.07
CA THR A 20 -15.28 33.93 1.90
C THR A 20 -14.64 33.27 0.68
N MET A 21 -13.31 33.34 0.54
CA MET A 21 -12.58 32.84 -0.62
C MET A 21 -11.68 31.63 -0.31
N SER A 22 -11.40 30.83 -1.32
CA SER A 22 -10.43 29.74 -1.22
C SER A 22 -8.99 30.27 -1.23
N SER A 23 -8.07 29.55 -0.61
CA SER A 23 -6.64 29.93 -0.61
C SER A 23 -6.02 29.98 -2.01
N ARG A 24 -6.67 29.40 -3.03
CA ARG A 24 -6.24 29.48 -4.43
C ARG A 24 -6.62 30.82 -5.06
N GLU A 25 -7.85 31.28 -4.86
CA GLU A 25 -8.30 32.58 -5.37
C GLU A 25 -7.52 33.72 -4.70
N ILE A 26 -7.26 33.60 -3.39
CA ILE A 26 -6.42 34.57 -2.67
C ILE A 26 -4.99 34.58 -3.23
N ALA A 27 -4.47 33.42 -3.67
CA ALA A 27 -3.13 33.34 -4.30
C ALA A 27 -3.11 34.07 -5.65
N GLU A 28 -4.17 33.95 -6.44
CA GLU A 28 -4.32 34.63 -7.72
C GLU A 28 -4.45 36.16 -7.54
N ILE A 29 -5.19 36.62 -6.53
CA ILE A 29 -5.33 38.06 -6.22
C ILE A 29 -4.05 38.67 -5.67
N THR A 30 -3.39 37.98 -4.74
CA THR A 30 -2.25 38.54 -4.00
C THR A 30 -0.91 38.29 -4.70
N GLY A 31 -0.86 37.39 -5.69
CA GLY A 31 0.36 36.97 -6.38
C GLY A 31 1.30 36.12 -5.53
N PHE A 32 0.91 35.74 -4.31
CA PHE A 32 1.69 34.88 -3.44
C PHE A 32 1.31 33.41 -3.60
N ALA A 33 2.26 32.52 -3.31
CA ALA A 33 2.00 31.08 -3.34
C ALA A 33 0.88 30.69 -2.36
N LYS A 34 -0.01 29.80 -2.80
CA LYS A 34 -1.10 29.21 -1.99
C LYS A 34 -0.62 28.69 -0.63
N THR A 35 0.57 28.08 -0.60
CA THR A 35 1.17 27.54 0.63
C THR A 35 1.44 28.62 1.67
N THR A 36 1.87 29.81 1.23
CA THR A 36 2.10 30.96 2.10
C THR A 36 0.80 31.46 2.72
N ILE A 37 -0.29 31.51 1.95
CA ILE A 37 -1.61 31.91 2.44
C ILE A 37 -2.16 30.91 3.46
N ILE A 38 -2.02 29.60 3.21
CA ILE A 38 -2.43 28.57 4.16
C ILE A 38 -1.66 28.69 5.47
N ARG A 39 -0.34 28.89 5.41
CA ARG A 39 0.49 29.11 6.61
C ARG A 39 0.06 30.36 7.37
N CYS A 40 -0.24 31.44 6.65
CA CYS A 40 -0.74 32.69 7.23
C CYS A 40 -2.09 32.50 7.93
N ALA A 41 -3.03 31.82 7.28
CA ALA A 41 -4.34 31.53 7.85
C ALA A 41 -4.27 30.61 9.06
N ALA A 42 -3.41 29.58 9.01
CA ALA A 42 -3.15 28.68 10.14
C ALA A 42 -2.55 29.44 11.35
N LYS A 43 -1.59 30.34 11.10
CA LYS A 43 -0.98 31.17 12.16
C LYS A 43 -2.00 32.12 12.83
N ASN A 44 -3.00 32.58 12.08
CA ASN A 44 -4.03 33.49 12.57
C ASN A 44 -5.35 32.77 12.94
N HIS A 45 -5.36 31.44 12.99
CA HIS A 45 -6.52 30.62 13.34
C HIS A 45 -7.81 30.92 12.54
N LEU A 46 -7.65 31.33 11.27
CA LEU A 46 -8.78 31.70 10.42
C LEU A 46 -9.55 30.46 9.95
N ARG A 47 -10.87 30.57 9.90
CA ARG A 47 -11.78 29.53 9.39
C ARG A 47 -12.61 30.10 8.24
N HIS A 48 -12.95 29.23 7.29
CA HIS A 48 -13.92 29.54 6.23
C HIS A 48 -15.33 29.59 6.81
N THR A 49 -16.22 30.34 6.16
CA THR A 49 -17.67 30.22 6.39
C THR A 49 -18.16 28.85 5.94
N GLU A 50 -19.29 28.40 6.48
CA GLU A 50 -19.86 27.09 6.13
C GLU A 50 -20.16 26.97 4.62
N GLU A 51 -20.61 28.06 4.00
CA GLU A 51 -20.89 28.10 2.56
C GLU A 51 -19.62 27.93 1.72
N THR A 52 -18.55 28.67 2.06
CA THR A 52 -17.27 28.57 1.37
C THR A 52 -16.64 27.20 1.58
N GLN A 53 -16.75 26.64 2.79
CA GLN A 53 -16.28 25.28 3.07
C GLN A 53 -17.02 24.24 2.23
N LYS A 54 -18.35 24.33 2.12
CA LYS A 54 -19.16 23.43 1.27
C LYS A 54 -18.75 23.51 -0.20
N LYS A 55 -18.51 24.71 -0.73
CA LYS A 55 -18.01 24.91 -2.12
C LYS A 55 -16.66 24.26 -2.34
N ILE A 56 -15.72 24.43 -1.40
CA ILE A 56 -14.39 23.80 -1.46
C ILE A 56 -14.51 22.28 -1.43
N ASP A 57 -15.34 21.74 -0.54
CA ASP A 57 -15.54 20.30 -0.41
C ASP A 57 -16.16 19.68 -1.67
N GLU A 58 -17.12 20.37 -2.28
CA GLU A 58 -17.73 19.96 -3.54
C GLU A 58 -16.71 19.95 -4.69
N TYR A 59 -15.91 21.01 -4.84
CA TYR A 59 -14.84 21.08 -5.83
C TYR A 59 -13.84 19.92 -5.67
N VAL A 60 -13.41 19.64 -4.44
CA VAL A 60 -12.51 18.52 -4.12
C VAL A 60 -13.16 17.18 -4.46
N ARG A 61 -14.45 17.00 -4.13
CA ARG A 61 -15.21 15.78 -4.45
C ARG A 61 -15.31 15.55 -5.95
N GLN A 62 -15.65 16.58 -6.72
CA GLN A 62 -15.73 16.49 -8.19
C GLN A 62 -14.37 16.13 -8.80
N ARG A 63 -13.27 16.78 -8.36
CA ARG A 63 -11.90 16.46 -8.82
C ARG A 63 -11.48 15.02 -8.50
N ARG A 64 -11.83 14.51 -7.31
CA ARG A 64 -11.57 13.11 -6.94
C ARG A 64 -12.37 12.14 -7.81
N SER A 65 -13.62 12.48 -8.13
CA SER A 65 -14.49 11.67 -8.99
C SER A 65 -13.99 11.64 -10.44
N SER A 66 -13.64 12.79 -11.02
CA SER A 66 -13.14 12.87 -12.39
C SER A 66 -11.80 12.15 -12.59
N GLY A 67 -10.89 12.24 -11.63
CA GLY A 67 -9.63 11.47 -11.63
C GLY A 67 -9.85 9.95 -11.60
N ARG A 68 -10.93 9.48 -10.96
CA ARG A 68 -11.30 8.05 -10.96
C ARG A 68 -11.98 7.61 -12.25
N LYS A 69 -12.72 8.48 -12.93
CA LYS A 69 -13.41 8.18 -14.20
C LYS A 69 -12.45 7.98 -15.38
N SER A 70 -11.26 8.57 -15.34
CA SER A 70 -10.30 8.49 -16.46
C SER A 70 -9.50 7.18 -16.52
N TYR A 71 -9.51 6.37 -15.45
CA TYR A 71 -8.63 5.21 -15.37
C TYR A 71 -9.38 3.92 -15.74
N ASP A 72 -8.96 3.28 -16.84
CA ASP A 72 -9.49 1.98 -17.25
C ASP A 72 -8.88 0.86 -16.38
N TYR A 73 -9.55 0.61 -15.25
CA TYR A 73 -9.18 -0.47 -14.33
C TYR A 73 -9.28 -1.87 -14.98
N SER A 74 -10.13 -2.05 -16.00
CA SER A 74 -10.24 -3.32 -16.72
C SER A 74 -8.97 -3.60 -17.50
N LYS A 75 -8.47 -2.61 -18.24
CA LYS A 75 -7.20 -2.71 -18.97
C LYS A 75 -6.00 -2.89 -18.03
N LEU A 76 -5.96 -2.18 -16.90
CA LEU A 76 -4.91 -2.38 -15.89
C LEU A 76 -4.95 -3.80 -15.33
N SER A 77 -6.13 -4.29 -14.94
CA SER A 77 -6.29 -5.63 -14.37
C SER A 77 -5.84 -6.72 -15.33
N LYS A 78 -6.19 -6.60 -16.62
CA LYS A 78 -5.73 -7.52 -17.68
C LYS A 78 -4.21 -7.51 -17.80
N LYS A 79 -3.58 -6.32 -17.80
CA LYS A 79 -2.11 -6.18 -17.86
C LYS A 79 -1.43 -6.83 -16.66
N ILE A 80 -1.89 -6.54 -15.44
CA ILE A 80 -1.34 -7.13 -14.22
C ILE A 80 -1.47 -8.65 -14.24
N THR A 81 -2.63 -9.16 -14.62
CA THR A 81 -2.91 -10.61 -14.67
C THR A 81 -1.99 -11.29 -15.70
N HIS A 82 -1.80 -10.69 -16.87
CA HIS A 82 -0.90 -11.19 -17.89
C HIS A 82 0.55 -11.22 -17.39
N THR A 83 1.05 -10.12 -16.82
CA THR A 83 2.41 -10.07 -16.24
C THR A 83 2.62 -11.13 -15.17
N ARG A 84 1.67 -11.29 -14.25
CA ARG A 84 1.75 -12.32 -13.20
C ARG A 84 1.81 -13.73 -13.76
N LYS A 85 1.01 -14.03 -14.79
CA LYS A 85 1.05 -15.34 -15.48
C LYS A 85 2.43 -15.56 -16.09
N MET A 86 2.95 -14.62 -16.87
CA MET A 86 4.26 -14.75 -17.53
C MET A 86 5.39 -14.95 -16.52
N GLU A 87 5.41 -14.19 -15.44
CA GLU A 87 6.41 -14.38 -14.38
C GLU A 87 6.28 -15.73 -13.67
N SER A 88 5.05 -16.21 -13.46
CA SER A 88 4.83 -17.52 -12.87
C SER A 88 5.35 -18.65 -13.76
N TRP A 89 5.19 -18.52 -15.08
CA TRP A 89 5.77 -19.44 -16.06
C TRP A 89 7.30 -19.41 -16.02
N ARG A 90 7.92 -18.23 -16.06
CA ARG A 90 9.39 -18.09 -16.06
C ARG A 90 10.03 -18.71 -14.82
N VAL A 91 9.48 -18.43 -13.64
CA VAL A 91 9.95 -19.03 -12.38
C VAL A 91 9.81 -20.55 -12.40
N ARG A 92 8.69 -21.08 -12.90
CA ARG A 92 8.48 -22.53 -13.00
C ARG A 92 9.42 -23.20 -14.00
N SER A 93 9.81 -22.49 -15.06
CA SER A 93 10.79 -22.93 -16.05
C SER A 93 12.24 -22.72 -15.63
N GLY A 94 12.51 -22.22 -14.41
CA GLY A 94 13.87 -21.96 -13.93
C GLY A 94 14.54 -20.72 -14.53
N LEU A 95 13.78 -19.86 -15.21
CA LEU A 95 14.28 -18.61 -15.79
C LEU A 95 14.26 -17.49 -14.74
N GLU A 96 15.17 -16.53 -14.89
CA GLU A 96 15.21 -15.34 -14.05
C GLU A 96 13.95 -14.46 -14.23
N GLN A 97 13.50 -13.86 -13.13
CA GLN A 97 12.35 -12.96 -13.12
C GLN A 97 12.73 -11.59 -13.71
N ASN A 98 11.84 -10.99 -14.52
CA ASN A 98 12.07 -9.63 -15.05
C ASN A 98 11.46 -8.56 -14.14
N THR A 99 10.60 -8.94 -13.22
CA THR A 99 9.88 -8.02 -12.33
C THR A 99 10.15 -8.34 -10.88
N LYS A 100 9.90 -7.36 -10.00
CA LYS A 100 9.96 -7.53 -8.53
C LYS A 100 8.74 -8.29 -7.97
N TYR A 101 7.89 -8.89 -8.81
CA TYR A 101 6.70 -9.59 -8.36
C TYR A 101 7.08 -10.93 -7.72
N LYS A 102 6.81 -11.08 -6.43
CA LYS A 102 7.09 -12.35 -5.72
C LYS A 102 6.14 -13.46 -6.19
N VAL A 103 6.61 -14.29 -7.12
CA VAL A 103 5.91 -15.50 -7.53
C VAL A 103 5.91 -16.53 -6.39
N ARG A 104 4.72 -17.01 -6.02
CA ARG A 104 4.59 -18.12 -5.07
C ARG A 104 4.55 -19.43 -5.84
N ILE A 105 5.59 -20.25 -5.67
CA ILE A 105 5.67 -21.59 -6.26
C ILE A 105 4.74 -22.53 -5.51
N THR A 106 4.83 -22.52 -4.17
CA THR A 106 3.99 -23.35 -3.30
C THR A 106 2.58 -22.73 -3.12
N PRO A 107 1.50 -23.49 -3.35
CA PRO A 107 0.13 -23.05 -3.06
C PRO A 107 -0.04 -22.54 -1.62
N LYS A 108 -0.82 -21.47 -1.43
CA LYS A 108 -1.05 -20.84 -0.11
C LYS A 108 -1.57 -21.82 0.94
N ARG A 109 -2.43 -22.78 0.55
CA ARG A 109 -2.97 -23.80 1.45
C ARG A 109 -1.88 -24.67 2.08
N ILE A 110 -0.86 -25.04 1.28
CA ILE A 110 0.27 -25.86 1.72
C ILE A 110 1.17 -25.03 2.63
N GLN A 111 1.46 -23.77 2.25
CA GLN A 111 2.23 -22.84 3.10
C GLN A 111 1.60 -22.64 4.47
N ASN A 112 0.27 -22.48 4.53
CA ASN A 112 -0.45 -22.34 5.79
C ASN A 112 -0.39 -23.63 6.63
N ALA A 113 -0.51 -24.80 6.01
CA ALA A 113 -0.40 -26.08 6.69
C ALA A 113 1.02 -26.27 7.27
N MET A 114 2.06 -25.99 6.48
CA MET A 114 3.45 -26.03 6.95
C MET A 114 3.68 -25.05 8.10
N TYR A 115 3.22 -23.81 7.98
CA TYR A 115 3.35 -22.81 9.04
C TYR A 115 2.68 -23.28 10.34
N HIS A 116 1.51 -23.91 10.24
CA HIS A 116 0.85 -24.51 11.42
C HIS A 116 1.70 -25.61 12.06
N LEU A 117 2.27 -26.50 11.25
CA LEU A 117 3.15 -27.57 11.72
C LEU A 117 4.40 -27.01 12.39
N MET A 118 5.03 -25.99 11.82
CA MET A 118 6.19 -25.33 12.41
C MET A 118 5.86 -24.67 13.76
N GLN A 119 4.78 -23.90 13.84
CA GLN A 119 4.45 -23.11 15.03
C GLN A 119 3.90 -23.94 16.19
N LYS A 120 3.13 -24.99 15.88
CA LYS A 120 2.44 -25.78 16.91
C LYS A 120 3.19 -27.05 17.29
N TYR A 121 4.06 -27.55 16.42
CA TYR A 121 4.71 -28.84 16.60
C TYR A 121 6.22 -28.77 16.42
N ASP A 122 6.78 -27.58 16.16
CA ASP A 122 8.23 -27.32 16.16
C ASP A 122 8.99 -28.07 15.05
N TYR A 123 8.30 -28.35 13.93
CA TYR A 123 8.94 -28.80 12.69
C TYR A 123 9.71 -27.64 12.03
N PHE A 124 10.72 -27.95 11.24
CA PHE A 124 11.48 -26.96 10.46
C PHE A 124 11.64 -27.39 9.00
N TYR A 125 12.10 -26.50 8.13
CA TYR A 125 12.33 -26.81 6.71
C TYR A 125 13.66 -26.20 6.24
N GLU A 126 14.32 -26.87 5.32
CA GLU A 126 15.50 -26.35 4.65
C GLU A 126 15.11 -25.61 3.37
N THR A 127 15.86 -24.56 3.01
CA THR A 127 15.51 -23.62 1.92
C THR A 127 15.35 -24.25 0.53
N VAL A 128 15.88 -25.46 0.34
CA VAL A 128 15.93 -26.15 -0.96
C VAL A 128 14.57 -26.76 -1.31
N ASP A 129 13.94 -27.48 -0.38
CA ASP A 129 12.69 -28.23 -0.63
C ASP A 129 11.49 -27.66 0.14
N LYS A 130 10.66 -26.89 -0.57
CA LYS A 130 9.51 -26.15 0.01
C LYS A 130 8.32 -27.01 0.41
N THR A 131 8.46 -28.34 0.40
CA THR A 131 7.43 -29.32 0.76
C THR A 131 7.94 -30.40 1.71
N VAL A 132 9.21 -30.31 2.12
CA VAL A 132 9.81 -31.24 3.09
C VAL A 132 9.87 -30.53 4.45
N LEU A 133 9.39 -31.20 5.48
CA LEU A 133 9.53 -30.79 6.88
C LEU A 133 10.45 -31.77 7.60
N TYR A 134 11.40 -31.23 8.32
CA TYR A 134 12.32 -31.97 9.16
C TYR A 134 11.82 -31.96 10.61
N TYR A 135 12.15 -33.02 11.33
CA TYR A 135 11.88 -33.17 12.75
C TYR A 135 13.08 -33.80 13.46
N ASP A 136 13.23 -33.45 14.74
CA ASP A 136 14.25 -33.96 15.64
C ASP A 136 13.58 -34.49 16.93
N SER A 137 14.36 -35.03 17.86
CA SER A 137 13.96 -35.49 19.19
C SER A 137 13.17 -34.45 20.00
N LEU A 138 13.42 -33.16 19.76
CA LEU A 138 12.72 -32.05 20.41
C LEU A 138 11.39 -31.67 19.71
N THR A 139 11.17 -32.13 18.47
CA THR A 139 9.97 -31.83 17.69
C THR A 139 8.78 -32.63 18.20
N ARG A 140 7.64 -31.96 18.43
CA ARG A 140 6.42 -32.62 18.90
C ARG A 140 5.69 -33.26 17.73
N ARG A 141 6.04 -34.50 17.39
CA ARG A 141 5.48 -35.18 16.22
C ARG A 141 3.94 -35.25 16.22
N VAL A 142 3.36 -34.95 15.08
CA VAL A 142 1.92 -35.02 14.85
C VAL A 142 1.51 -36.47 14.67
N LYS A 143 0.47 -36.91 15.38
CA LYS A 143 -0.03 -38.30 15.28
C LYS A 143 -0.53 -38.68 13.88
N ASN A 144 -0.98 -37.70 13.10
CA ASN A 144 -1.58 -37.89 11.76
C ASN A 144 -0.71 -37.27 10.64
N GLU A 145 0.59 -37.56 10.59
CA GLU A 145 1.47 -37.12 9.49
C GLU A 145 0.98 -37.57 8.10
N ASN A 146 0.37 -38.77 8.02
CA ASN A 146 -0.21 -39.30 6.78
C ASN A 146 -1.25 -38.38 6.16
N TYR A 147 -2.08 -37.71 6.97
CA TYR A 147 -3.07 -36.75 6.48
C TYR A 147 -2.42 -35.58 5.72
N TYR A 148 -1.30 -35.06 6.24
CA TYR A 148 -0.60 -33.94 5.61
C TYR A 148 0.15 -34.36 4.35
N THR A 149 0.65 -35.60 4.35
CA THR A 149 1.30 -36.22 3.19
C THR A 149 0.30 -36.39 2.05
N GLU A 150 -0.86 -37.02 2.30
CA GLU A 150 -1.87 -37.29 1.27
C GLU A 150 -2.57 -36.00 0.79
N LYS A 151 -2.92 -35.09 1.70
CA LYS A 151 -3.71 -33.90 1.36
C LYS A 151 -2.88 -32.77 0.77
N TYR A 152 -1.64 -32.59 1.24
CA TYR A 152 -0.81 -31.44 0.89
C TYR A 152 0.50 -31.83 0.20
N GLY A 153 0.83 -33.13 0.10
CA GLY A 153 2.11 -33.58 -0.47
C GLY A 153 3.31 -33.20 0.41
N ILE A 154 3.11 -33.02 1.71
CA ILE A 154 4.19 -32.66 2.64
C ILE A 154 4.91 -33.93 3.06
N SER A 155 6.23 -33.98 2.88
CA SER A 155 7.05 -35.10 3.31
C SER A 155 7.72 -34.78 4.65
N PHE A 156 7.82 -35.78 5.53
CA PHE A 156 8.44 -35.64 6.85
C PHE A 156 9.73 -36.47 6.90
N ILE A 157 10.86 -35.84 7.18
CA ILE A 157 12.18 -36.48 7.20
C ILE A 157 12.81 -36.28 8.58
N LEU A 158 13.45 -37.31 9.12
CA LEU A 158 14.25 -37.16 10.34
C LEU A 158 15.48 -36.32 9.99
N ALA A 159 15.75 -35.26 10.75
CA ALA A 159 17.02 -34.56 10.61
C ALA A 159 18.14 -35.49 11.13
N ASP A 160 18.99 -35.97 10.22
CA ASP A 160 20.27 -36.55 10.63
C ASP A 160 21.15 -35.40 11.16
N GLU A 161 21.83 -35.64 12.29
CA GLU A 161 22.75 -34.68 12.95
C GLU A 161 23.81 -34.10 12.01
#